data_AF-A0A813RZ58-F1
#
_entry.id   AF-A0A813RZ58-F1
#
_cell.length_a   1.000
_cell.length_b   1.000
_cell.length_c   1.000
_cell.angle_alpha   90.00
_cell.angle_beta   90.00
_cell.angle_gamma   90.00
#
_symmetry.space_group_name_H-M   'P 1'
#
loop_
_entity.id
_entity.type
_entity.pdbx_description
1 polymer ?
#
loop_
_entity_poly.entity_id
_entity_poly.type
_entity_poly.pdbx_seq_one_letter_code
_entity_poly.pdbx_strand_id
1 'polypeptide(L)'
;MDSIILVFNVGEYRRDAVKFYADKDFFDPDNVEAVAVRNQCAQQALEDMCNYLAHDGEVAIFDATNTTSERRQSIYGYCTQTFCFRVFFVESICDSPEIIESNIREVKLKSPDYKDVPQEEAVSDFLSRIEQYQKRYETIDDTSERNYSFIKIFNCGERFLVNKIGGHIQSRVVYFLMNIHILPRTIYLTRHGESALNQQYRLGGDPVLSTNGKLYAEALAEYMASENLPDLIVWTSQMQRSIQTAAKINAPKEQWKALNEINAGICEGLTYMEIAERYPEELAARDQSKFYYRYPGGESYQDLVARLEPVIMELERAENVLVICHQAVARCILGYFLNKDADDLPYTKVPLHTVIKLTPVAYGCLMECIPLPIEAVNTHRNKPKNCRPDRTPQDALNDFLIGQDTRPVARTRSEILYNSGGTKIKTTHIDGNCLQRTDSTSIDPALNNICSLIHDYPITHAE
;
A
#
# COMPACT_ATOMS: atom_id res chain seq x y z
N MET A 1 4.90 -12.88 11.42
CA MET A 1 3.52 -13.35 11.56
C MET A 1 3.00 -13.50 10.16
N ASP A 2 2.39 -14.64 9.84
CA ASP A 2 1.72 -14.80 8.56
C ASP A 2 0.60 -13.76 8.45
N SER A 3 0.34 -13.31 7.22
CA SER A 3 -0.63 -12.26 6.94
C SER A 3 -2.02 -12.70 7.44
N ILE A 4 -2.72 -11.87 8.23
CA ILE A 4 -4.11 -12.13 8.67
C ILE A 4 -5.14 -12.01 7.52
N ILE A 5 -4.69 -11.52 6.37
CA ILE A 5 -5.48 -11.46 5.13
C ILE A 5 -4.69 -12.11 3.99
N LEU A 6 -5.32 -12.96 3.19
CA LEU A 6 -4.65 -13.60 2.06
C LEU A 6 -5.52 -13.65 0.80
N VAL A 7 -4.88 -13.50 -0.37
CA VAL A 7 -5.53 -13.59 -1.68
C VAL A 7 -5.27 -14.97 -2.28
N PHE A 8 -6.34 -15.61 -2.76
CA PHE A 8 -6.32 -16.89 -3.44
C PHE A 8 -6.72 -16.68 -4.92
N ASN A 9 -5.72 -16.48 -5.79
CA ASN A 9 -5.94 -16.23 -7.21
C ASN A 9 -6.05 -17.55 -7.98
N VAL A 10 -7.25 -17.90 -8.45
CA VAL A 10 -7.50 -19.16 -9.19
C VAL A 10 -6.71 -19.24 -10.50
N GLY A 11 -6.32 -18.09 -11.07
CA GLY A 11 -5.43 -18.02 -12.23
C GLY A 11 -4.02 -18.56 -11.96
N GLU A 12 -3.50 -18.44 -10.74
CA GLU A 12 -2.21 -19.02 -10.31
C GLU A 12 -2.29 -20.54 -10.26
N TYR A 13 -3.30 -21.09 -9.57
CA TYR A 13 -3.58 -22.53 -9.53
C TYR A 13 -3.69 -23.13 -10.95
N ARG A 14 -4.37 -22.42 -11.86
CA ARG A 14 -4.48 -22.81 -13.27
C ARG A 14 -3.12 -22.82 -13.97
N ARG A 15 -2.27 -21.80 -13.78
CA ARG A 15 -0.94 -21.73 -14.42
C ARG A 15 -0.02 -22.84 -13.94
N ASP A 16 -0.11 -23.21 -12.67
CA ASP A 16 0.68 -24.31 -12.12
C ASP A 16 0.21 -25.68 -12.63
N ALA A 17 -1.11 -25.85 -12.79
CA ALA A 17 -1.71 -27.06 -13.34
C ALA A 17 -1.43 -27.23 -14.84
N VAL A 18 -1.43 -26.13 -15.60
CA VAL A 18 -1.25 -26.13 -17.06
C VAL A 18 0.02 -25.35 -17.38
N LYS A 19 1.17 -26.04 -17.31
CA LYS A 19 2.54 -25.48 -17.43
C LYS A 19 2.84 -24.70 -18.74
N PHE A 20 1.91 -24.68 -19.70
CA PHE A 20 1.98 -23.90 -20.93
C PHE A 20 0.66 -23.17 -21.15
N TYR A 21 0.73 -21.96 -21.73
CA TYR A 21 -0.46 -21.21 -22.13
C TYR A 21 -1.40 -22.12 -22.93
N ALA A 22 -2.61 -22.29 -22.40
CA ALA A 22 -3.65 -23.02 -23.08
C ALA A 22 -4.29 -22.06 -24.09
N ASP A 23 -4.33 -22.48 -25.36
CA ASP A 23 -4.94 -21.77 -26.50
C ASP A 23 -6.31 -21.17 -26.14
N LYS A 24 -6.81 -20.20 -26.91
CA LYS A 24 -8.12 -19.53 -26.73
C LYS A 24 -9.27 -20.52 -26.44
N ASP A 25 -9.17 -21.71 -27.00
CA ASP A 25 -10.11 -22.84 -26.87
C ASP A 25 -10.19 -23.39 -25.43
N PHE A 26 -9.23 -23.09 -24.55
CA PHE A 26 -9.26 -23.47 -23.14
C PHE A 26 -10.33 -22.72 -22.34
N PHE A 27 -10.66 -21.49 -22.74
CA PHE A 27 -11.71 -20.72 -22.09
C PHE A 27 -13.09 -20.98 -22.70
N ASP A 28 -13.14 -21.75 -23.79
CA ASP A 28 -14.39 -22.14 -24.44
C ASP A 28 -15.31 -22.83 -23.42
N PRO A 29 -16.55 -22.33 -23.23
CA PRO A 29 -17.54 -22.97 -22.37
C PRO A 29 -17.88 -24.42 -22.75
N ASP A 30 -17.69 -24.81 -24.01
CA ASP A 30 -18.05 -26.12 -24.54
C ASP A 30 -16.87 -27.11 -24.53
N ASN A 31 -15.67 -26.65 -24.15
CA ASN A 31 -14.51 -27.50 -23.90
C ASN A 31 -14.60 -28.20 -22.53
N VAL A 32 -15.16 -29.40 -22.53
CA VAL A 32 -15.42 -30.20 -21.31
C VAL A 32 -14.15 -30.45 -20.48
N GLU A 33 -13.02 -30.75 -21.13
CA GLU A 33 -11.76 -31.01 -20.45
C GLU A 33 -11.21 -29.75 -19.77
N ALA A 34 -11.21 -28.62 -20.48
CA ALA A 34 -10.75 -27.35 -19.91
C ALA A 34 -11.68 -26.83 -18.80
N VAL A 35 -12.99 -27.05 -18.90
CA VAL A 35 -13.95 -26.79 -17.83
C VAL A 35 -13.62 -27.65 -16.59
N ALA A 36 -13.34 -28.94 -16.76
CA ALA A 36 -12.98 -29.82 -15.66
C ALA A 36 -11.70 -29.36 -14.93
N VAL A 37 -10.66 -28.98 -15.67
CA VAL A 37 -9.40 -28.45 -15.10
C VAL A 37 -9.66 -27.14 -14.34
N ARG A 38 -10.41 -26.20 -14.92
CA ARG A 38 -10.76 -24.93 -14.25
C ARG A 38 -11.57 -25.16 -12.97
N ASN A 39 -12.48 -26.13 -12.98
CA ASN A 39 -13.27 -26.49 -11.80
C ASN A 39 -12.40 -27.10 -10.70
N GLN A 40 -11.46 -27.97 -11.06
CA GLN A 40 -10.52 -28.55 -10.11
C GLN A 40 -9.61 -27.48 -9.48
N CYS A 41 -9.07 -26.55 -10.28
CA CYS A 41 -8.24 -25.45 -9.77
C CYS A 41 -9.02 -24.54 -8.81
N ALA A 42 -10.27 -24.21 -9.16
CA ALA A 42 -11.12 -23.40 -8.30
C ALA A 42 -11.48 -24.12 -6.99
N GLN A 43 -11.72 -25.44 -7.05
CA GLN A 43 -12.01 -26.25 -5.86
C GLN A 43 -10.79 -26.32 -4.93
N GLN A 44 -9.60 -26.56 -5.48
CA GLN A 44 -8.36 -26.58 -4.70
C GLN A 44 -8.10 -25.23 -4.01
N ALA A 45 -8.22 -24.13 -4.76
CA ALA A 45 -8.06 -22.79 -4.19
C ALA A 45 -9.09 -22.49 -3.09
N LEU A 46 -10.33 -22.97 -3.23
CA LEU A 46 -11.38 -22.81 -2.22
C LEU A 46 -11.08 -23.61 -0.95
N GLU A 47 -10.58 -24.83 -1.09
CA GLU A 47 -10.16 -25.68 0.04
C GLU A 47 -8.99 -25.05 0.79
N ASP A 48 -7.95 -24.60 0.07
CA ASP A 48 -6.80 -23.92 0.66
C ASP A 48 -7.22 -22.62 1.37
N MET A 49 -8.13 -21.85 0.77
CA MET A 49 -8.70 -20.65 1.37
C MET A 49 -9.45 -20.94 2.67
N CYS A 50 -10.33 -21.94 2.66
CA CYS A 50 -11.09 -22.31 3.85
C CYS A 50 -10.21 -22.88 4.95
N ASN A 51 -9.19 -23.67 4.59
CA ASN A 51 -8.20 -24.18 5.53
C ASN A 51 -7.41 -23.03 6.19
N TYR A 52 -6.98 -22.03 5.42
CA TYR A 52 -6.30 -20.85 5.95
C TYR A 52 -7.20 -20.06 6.93
N LEU A 53 -8.45 -19.79 6.56
CA LEU A 53 -9.43 -19.09 7.42
C LEU A 53 -9.83 -19.88 8.67
N ALA A 54 -9.77 -21.22 8.62
CA ALA A 54 -10.09 -22.06 9.77
C ALA A 54 -9.01 -22.07 10.86
N HIS A 55 -7.79 -21.59 10.54
CA HIS A 55 -6.66 -21.56 11.46
C HIS A 55 -6.28 -20.12 11.82
N ASP A 56 -5.45 -19.48 11.00
CA ASP A 56 -4.77 -18.23 11.36
C ASP A 56 -5.31 -16.99 10.61
N GLY A 57 -6.15 -17.19 9.58
CA GLY A 57 -6.67 -16.11 8.74
C GLY A 57 -7.94 -15.45 9.28
N GLU A 58 -8.03 -14.12 9.17
CA GLU A 58 -9.26 -13.37 9.49
C GLU A 58 -10.10 -13.05 8.25
N VAL A 59 -9.45 -12.78 7.12
CA VAL A 59 -10.12 -12.48 5.84
C VAL A 59 -9.39 -13.18 4.70
N ALA A 60 -10.13 -13.78 3.77
CA ALA A 60 -9.55 -14.32 2.55
C ALA A 60 -10.29 -13.82 1.32
N ILE A 61 -9.52 -13.49 0.28
CA ILE A 61 -10.03 -12.97 -0.98
C ILE A 61 -9.95 -14.08 -2.03
N PHE A 62 -11.12 -14.59 -2.45
CA PHE A 62 -11.21 -15.58 -3.50
C PHE A 62 -11.29 -14.91 -4.88
N ASP A 63 -10.13 -14.73 -5.53
CA ASP A 63 -10.01 -14.04 -6.81
C ASP A 63 -10.22 -15.00 -7.99
N ALA A 64 -11.44 -14.98 -8.54
CA ALA A 64 -11.86 -15.70 -9.72
C ALA A 64 -13.05 -15.00 -10.39
N THR A 65 -13.38 -15.38 -11.63
CA THR A 65 -14.47 -14.76 -12.38
C THR A 65 -15.84 -15.00 -11.73
N ASN A 66 -16.10 -16.18 -11.18
CA ASN A 66 -17.33 -16.53 -10.43
C ASN A 66 -18.64 -16.07 -11.10
N THR A 67 -18.68 -16.16 -12.44
CA THR A 67 -19.67 -15.51 -13.29
C THR A 67 -21.03 -16.19 -13.36
N THR A 68 -21.21 -17.37 -12.77
CA THR A 68 -22.50 -18.10 -12.79
C THR A 68 -23.12 -18.16 -11.38
N SER A 69 -24.45 -18.13 -11.31
CA SER A 69 -25.19 -18.25 -10.04
C SER A 69 -24.92 -19.59 -9.36
N GLU A 70 -24.83 -20.68 -10.13
CA GLU A 70 -24.47 -22.02 -9.62
C GLU A 70 -23.12 -22.01 -8.89
N ARG A 71 -22.09 -21.37 -9.48
CA ARG A 71 -20.77 -21.26 -8.86
C ARG A 71 -20.83 -20.49 -7.56
N ARG A 72 -21.51 -19.33 -7.55
CA ARG A 72 -21.68 -18.50 -6.35
C ARG A 72 -22.41 -19.25 -5.25
N GLN A 73 -23.48 -19.97 -5.59
CA GLN A 73 -24.23 -20.80 -4.65
C GLN A 73 -23.37 -21.91 -4.05
N SER A 74 -22.55 -22.57 -4.87
CA SER A 74 -21.60 -23.60 -4.39
C SER A 74 -20.58 -23.01 -3.40
N ILE A 75 -19.96 -21.87 -3.73
CA ILE A 75 -18.99 -21.18 -2.86
C ILE A 75 -19.68 -20.76 -1.56
N TYR A 76 -20.84 -20.10 -1.66
CA TYR A 76 -21.59 -19.64 -0.50
C TYR A 76 -21.98 -20.80 0.42
N GLY A 77 -22.51 -21.89 -0.15
CA GLY A 77 -22.87 -23.09 0.59
C GLY A 77 -21.66 -23.71 1.30
N TYR A 78 -20.55 -23.90 0.60
CA TYR A 78 -19.34 -24.48 1.17
C TYR A 78 -18.79 -23.63 2.33
N CYS A 79 -18.67 -22.31 2.15
CA CYS A 79 -18.15 -21.42 3.20
C CYS A 79 -19.10 -21.32 4.40
N THR A 80 -20.41 -21.18 4.17
CA THR A 80 -21.37 -20.93 5.26
C THR A 80 -21.82 -22.20 5.98
N GLN A 81 -21.99 -23.31 5.27
CA GLN A 81 -22.54 -24.55 5.84
C GLN A 81 -21.46 -25.44 6.43
N THR A 82 -20.28 -25.50 5.81
CA THR A 82 -19.18 -26.35 6.28
C THR A 82 -18.36 -25.68 7.38
N PHE A 83 -18.08 -24.38 7.24
CA PHE A 83 -17.16 -23.65 8.11
C PHE A 83 -17.81 -22.50 8.91
N CYS A 84 -19.08 -22.18 8.66
CA CYS A 84 -19.77 -21.04 9.27
C CYS A 84 -19.10 -19.69 9.01
N PHE A 85 -18.40 -19.54 7.88
CA PHE A 85 -17.80 -18.27 7.48
C PHE A 85 -18.83 -17.28 6.95
N ARG A 86 -18.54 -15.98 7.11
CA ARG A 86 -19.28 -14.92 6.44
C ARG A 86 -18.75 -14.76 5.01
N VAL A 87 -19.65 -14.57 4.04
CA VAL A 87 -19.30 -14.38 2.62
C VAL A 87 -19.74 -12.99 2.18
N PHE A 88 -18.86 -12.27 1.49
CA PHE A 88 -19.12 -10.95 0.91
C PHE A 88 -18.65 -10.93 -0.55
N PHE A 89 -19.57 -10.72 -1.50
CA PHE A 89 -19.22 -10.67 -2.92
C PHE A 89 -18.88 -9.25 -3.37
N VAL A 90 -17.84 -9.12 -4.19
CA VAL A 90 -17.48 -7.88 -4.89
C VAL A 90 -17.59 -8.15 -6.39
N GLU A 91 -18.54 -7.51 -7.06
CA GLU A 91 -18.78 -7.65 -8.49
C GLU A 91 -18.36 -6.35 -9.22
N SER A 92 -17.32 -6.43 -10.05
CA SER A 92 -16.89 -5.32 -10.91
C SER A 92 -17.54 -5.46 -12.29
N ILE A 93 -18.36 -4.49 -12.66
CA ILE A 93 -19.13 -4.45 -13.90
C ILE A 93 -18.65 -3.25 -14.71
N CYS A 94 -18.13 -3.50 -15.91
CA CYS A 94 -17.73 -2.43 -16.81
C CYS A 94 -18.27 -2.72 -18.22
N ASP A 95 -19.03 -1.77 -18.76
CA ASP A 95 -19.58 -1.81 -20.12
C ASP A 95 -19.01 -0.73 -21.04
N SER A 96 -18.18 0.19 -20.52
CA SER A 96 -17.43 1.16 -21.33
C SER A 96 -16.30 0.47 -22.12
N PRO A 97 -16.34 0.51 -23.46
CA PRO A 97 -15.26 -0.03 -24.30
C PRO A 97 -13.91 0.63 -24.04
N GLU A 98 -13.91 1.93 -23.76
CA GLU A 98 -12.70 2.73 -23.52
C GLU A 98 -11.98 2.28 -22.25
N ILE A 99 -12.73 2.07 -21.16
CA ILE A 99 -12.19 1.58 -19.89
C ILE A 99 -11.67 0.15 -20.05
N ILE A 100 -12.42 -0.71 -20.74
CA ILE A 100 -12.02 -2.10 -21.00
C ILE A 100 -10.71 -2.13 -21.78
N GLU A 101 -10.61 -1.39 -22.88
CA GLU A 101 -9.40 -1.35 -23.70
C GLU A 101 -8.20 -0.82 -22.91
N SER A 102 -8.38 0.26 -22.14
CA SER A 102 -7.33 0.82 -21.29
C SER A 102 -6.83 -0.21 -20.28
N ASN A 103 -7.74 -0.89 -19.58
CA ASN A 103 -7.39 -1.94 -18.61
C ASN A 103 -6.64 -3.11 -19.26
N ILE A 104 -7.04 -3.54 -20.46
CA ILE A 104 -6.35 -4.60 -21.20
C ILE A 104 -4.90 -4.15 -21.47
N ARG A 105 -4.74 -2.94 -22.03
CA ARG A 105 -3.43 -2.42 -22.44
C ARG A 105 -2.49 -2.19 -21.24
N GLU A 106 -3.01 -1.66 -20.14
CA GLU A 106 -2.19 -1.31 -18.98
C GLU A 106 -1.82 -2.50 -18.11
N VAL A 107 -2.71 -3.49 -18.00
CA VAL A 107 -2.67 -4.53 -16.97
C VAL A 107 -2.51 -5.92 -17.57
N LYS A 108 -3.30 -6.25 -18.60
CA LYS A 108 -3.36 -7.63 -19.13
C LYS A 108 -2.25 -7.95 -20.11
N LEU A 109 -1.79 -6.97 -20.88
CA LEU A 109 -0.60 -7.15 -21.74
C LEU A 109 0.69 -7.40 -20.96
N LYS A 110 0.72 -7.03 -19.68
CA LYS A 110 1.85 -7.30 -18.78
C LYS A 110 1.72 -8.65 -18.06
N SER A 111 0.64 -9.39 -18.31
CA SER A 111 0.42 -10.72 -17.74
C SER A 111 1.43 -11.72 -18.31
N PRO A 112 1.89 -12.72 -17.52
CA PRO A 112 2.69 -13.83 -18.05
C PRO A 112 2.01 -14.57 -19.21
N ASP A 113 0.67 -14.53 -19.26
CA ASP A 113 -0.14 -15.14 -20.31
C ASP A 113 0.18 -14.56 -21.72
N TYR A 114 0.71 -13.33 -21.82
CA TYR A 114 0.96 -12.64 -23.11
C TYR A 114 2.43 -12.20 -23.32
N LYS A 115 3.37 -12.76 -22.55
CA LYS A 115 4.77 -12.31 -22.50
C LYS A 115 5.46 -12.18 -23.87
N ASP A 116 5.17 -13.10 -24.78
CA ASP A 116 5.78 -13.17 -26.12
C ASP A 116 4.78 -12.90 -27.25
N VAL A 117 3.59 -12.38 -26.91
CA VAL A 117 2.51 -12.11 -27.87
C VAL A 117 2.53 -10.64 -28.28
N PRO A 118 2.48 -10.30 -29.58
CA PRO A 118 2.33 -8.92 -30.03
C PRO A 118 1.13 -8.23 -29.39
N GLN A 119 1.30 -6.96 -29.00
CA GLN A 119 0.29 -6.21 -28.26
C GLN A 119 -1.11 -6.23 -28.90
N GLU A 120 -1.23 -6.00 -30.20
CA GLU A 120 -2.53 -6.00 -30.87
C GLU A 120 -3.17 -7.39 -30.96
N GLU A 121 -2.36 -8.44 -31.06
CA GLU A 121 -2.83 -9.83 -31.06
C GLU A 121 -3.31 -10.24 -29.65
N ALA A 122 -2.59 -9.82 -28.62
CA ALA A 122 -2.96 -10.02 -27.23
C ALA A 122 -4.25 -9.27 -26.84
N VAL A 123 -4.45 -8.04 -27.33
CA VAL A 123 -5.72 -7.30 -27.16
C VAL A 123 -6.87 -8.07 -27.80
N SER A 124 -6.70 -8.51 -29.05
CA SER A 124 -7.73 -9.26 -29.79
C SER A 124 -8.10 -10.59 -29.10
N ASP A 125 -7.10 -11.37 -28.68
CA ASP A 125 -7.31 -12.62 -27.95
C ASP A 125 -8.04 -12.39 -26.62
N PHE A 126 -7.65 -11.36 -25.86
CA PHE A 126 -8.30 -11.05 -24.59
C PHE A 126 -9.76 -10.58 -24.77
N LEU A 127 -10.05 -9.81 -25.82
CA LEU A 127 -11.42 -9.43 -26.17
C LEU A 127 -12.26 -10.67 -26.51
N SER A 128 -11.72 -11.60 -27.30
CA SER A 128 -12.40 -12.86 -27.60
C SER A 128 -12.64 -13.69 -26.32
N ARG A 129 -11.68 -13.70 -25.39
CA ARG A 129 -11.84 -14.34 -24.08
C ARG A 129 -12.99 -13.70 -23.28
N ILE A 130 -13.14 -12.36 -23.30
CA ILE A 130 -14.26 -11.67 -22.66
C ILE A 130 -15.59 -12.12 -23.29
N GLU A 131 -15.70 -12.18 -24.61
CA GLU A 131 -16.89 -12.67 -25.31
C GLU A 131 -17.29 -14.09 -24.88
N GLN A 132 -16.31 -14.98 -24.67
CA GLN A 132 -16.58 -16.34 -24.17
C GLN A 132 -17.18 -16.34 -22.77
N TYR A 133 -16.69 -15.49 -21.86
CA TYR A 133 -17.30 -15.35 -20.52
C TYR A 133 -18.68 -14.71 -20.58
N GLN A 134 -18.91 -13.74 -21.47
CA GLN A 134 -20.22 -13.08 -21.63
C GLN A 134 -21.33 -14.05 -22.01
N LYS A 135 -21.04 -15.12 -22.78
CA LYS A 135 -22.02 -16.14 -23.16
C LYS A 135 -22.70 -16.84 -21.97
N ARG A 136 -22.01 -16.93 -20.83
CA ARG A 136 -22.50 -17.60 -19.61
C ARG A 136 -22.51 -16.68 -18.39
N TYR A 137 -22.35 -15.37 -18.58
CA TYR A 137 -22.30 -14.44 -17.47
C TYR A 137 -23.70 -14.17 -16.93
N GLU A 138 -23.86 -14.43 -15.63
CA GLU A 138 -25.04 -14.14 -14.85
C GLU A 138 -24.64 -13.17 -13.73
N THR A 139 -25.02 -11.91 -13.86
CA THR A 139 -24.77 -10.92 -12.80
C THR A 139 -25.46 -11.32 -11.50
N ILE A 140 -24.97 -10.84 -10.34
CA ILE A 140 -25.64 -11.13 -9.05
C ILE A 140 -27.06 -10.56 -9.06
N ASP A 141 -28.09 -11.39 -8.96
CA ASP A 141 -29.46 -10.90 -9.08
C ASP A 141 -29.98 -10.37 -7.73
N ASP A 142 -30.45 -9.13 -7.69
CA ASP A 142 -30.85 -8.44 -6.46
C ASP A 142 -32.14 -9.00 -5.82
N THR A 143 -32.86 -9.85 -6.56
CA THR A 143 -34.13 -10.44 -6.15
C THR A 143 -33.95 -11.89 -5.69
N SER A 144 -33.36 -12.74 -6.52
CA SER A 144 -33.16 -14.16 -6.28
C SER A 144 -31.94 -14.44 -5.38
N GLU A 145 -30.89 -13.62 -5.45
CA GLU A 145 -29.70 -13.70 -4.59
C GLU A 145 -29.71 -12.65 -3.46
N ARG A 146 -30.89 -12.13 -3.11
CA ARG A 146 -31.11 -11.09 -2.08
C ARG A 146 -30.59 -11.45 -0.68
N ASN A 147 -30.26 -12.71 -0.43
CA ASN A 147 -29.71 -13.19 0.84
C ASN A 147 -28.20 -12.99 0.95
N TYR A 148 -27.48 -12.74 -0.14
CA TYR A 148 -26.05 -12.52 -0.11
C TYR A 148 -25.70 -11.10 0.34
N SER A 149 -24.58 -10.96 1.04
CA SER A 149 -23.93 -9.66 1.27
C SER A 149 -23.05 -9.35 0.07
N PHE A 150 -23.25 -8.21 -0.60
CA PHE A 150 -22.45 -7.88 -1.77
C PHE A 150 -22.36 -6.39 -2.07
N ILE A 151 -21.36 -6.02 -2.87
CA ILE A 151 -21.23 -4.73 -3.55
C ILE A 151 -21.04 -4.98 -5.06
N LYS A 152 -21.79 -4.22 -5.87
CA LYS A 152 -21.56 -4.07 -7.30
C LYS A 152 -20.92 -2.72 -7.57
N ILE A 153 -19.86 -2.72 -8.35
CA ILE A 153 -19.12 -1.53 -8.78
C ILE A 153 -19.32 -1.40 -10.28
N PHE A 154 -19.95 -0.32 -10.73
CA PHE A 154 -20.20 -0.06 -12.14
C PHE A 154 -19.18 0.93 -12.69
N ASN A 155 -18.60 0.61 -13.85
CA ASN A 155 -17.68 1.46 -14.61
C ASN A 155 -16.60 2.09 -13.74
N CYS A 156 -15.84 1.24 -13.03
CA CYS A 156 -14.69 1.67 -12.22
C CYS A 156 -15.03 2.72 -11.15
N GLY A 157 -16.25 2.66 -10.59
CA GLY A 157 -16.65 3.47 -9.44
C GLY A 157 -17.64 4.59 -9.75
N GLU A 158 -18.17 4.68 -10.97
CA GLU A 158 -19.22 5.64 -11.33
C GLU A 158 -20.51 5.45 -10.51
N ARG A 159 -20.84 4.19 -10.22
CA ARG A 159 -22.03 3.83 -9.43
C ARG A 159 -21.78 2.58 -8.61
N PHE A 160 -22.46 2.49 -7.47
CA PHE A 160 -22.40 1.35 -6.57
C PHE A 160 -23.80 0.82 -6.26
N LEU A 161 -23.94 -0.49 -6.08
CA LEU A 161 -25.12 -1.12 -5.48
C LEU A 161 -24.66 -2.01 -4.33
N VAL A 162 -25.18 -1.77 -3.13
CA VAL A 162 -24.75 -2.46 -1.91
C VAL A 162 -25.92 -3.20 -1.28
N ASN A 163 -25.75 -4.47 -0.95
CA ASN A 163 -26.79 -5.31 -0.33
C ASN A 163 -26.31 -5.99 0.96
N LYS A 164 -27.14 -5.95 2.00
CA LYS A 164 -26.99 -6.69 3.28
C LYS A 164 -25.59 -6.67 3.90
N ILE A 165 -25.06 -5.49 4.19
CA ILE A 165 -23.79 -5.37 4.92
C ILE A 165 -23.94 -5.90 6.35
N GLY A 166 -23.11 -6.88 6.69
CA GLY A 166 -23.07 -7.58 7.97
C GLY A 166 -21.75 -7.38 8.71
N GLY A 167 -21.76 -6.48 9.69
CA GLY A 167 -20.64 -6.21 10.58
C GLY A 167 -19.62 -5.20 10.04
N HIS A 168 -18.62 -4.90 10.87
CA HIS A 168 -17.71 -3.77 10.65
C HIS A 168 -16.79 -3.96 9.43
N ILE A 169 -16.22 -5.15 9.21
CA ILE A 169 -15.30 -5.42 8.10
C ILE A 169 -15.97 -5.16 6.75
N GLN A 170 -17.18 -5.67 6.54
CA GLN A 170 -17.90 -5.47 5.27
C GLN A 170 -18.21 -3.99 5.02
N SER A 171 -18.60 -3.24 6.06
CA SER A 171 -18.82 -1.79 5.94
C SER A 171 -17.55 -1.04 5.57
N ARG A 172 -16.40 -1.48 6.08
CA ARG A 172 -15.08 -0.92 5.79
C ARG A 172 -14.63 -1.22 4.38
N VAL A 173 -14.85 -2.43 3.89
CA VAL A 173 -14.58 -2.81 2.50
C VAL A 173 -15.42 -1.96 1.54
N VAL A 174 -16.72 -1.79 1.82
CA VAL A 174 -17.59 -0.92 1.01
C VAL A 174 -17.08 0.52 1.02
N TYR A 175 -16.78 1.06 2.20
CA TYR A 175 -16.24 2.42 2.33
C TYR A 175 -14.95 2.56 1.50
N PHE A 176 -14.01 1.64 1.63
CA PHE A 176 -12.76 1.66 0.88
C PHE A 176 -12.98 1.63 -0.64
N LEU A 177 -13.76 0.65 -1.13
CA LEU A 177 -14.04 0.48 -2.55
C LEU A 177 -14.76 1.69 -3.19
N MET A 178 -15.53 2.44 -2.40
CA MET A 178 -16.17 3.68 -2.85
C MET A 178 -15.25 4.89 -2.93
N ASN A 179 -14.03 4.79 -2.38
CA ASN A 179 -13.08 5.90 -2.30
C ASN A 179 -11.82 5.70 -3.16
N ILE A 180 -11.60 4.52 -3.72
CA ILE A 180 -10.49 4.27 -4.64
C ILE A 180 -10.85 4.63 -6.08
N HIS A 181 -9.82 4.85 -6.91
CA HIS A 181 -9.97 4.96 -8.35
C HIS A 181 -8.78 4.32 -9.07
N ILE A 182 -8.96 3.97 -10.35
CA ILE A 182 -7.92 3.33 -11.17
C ILE A 182 -7.16 4.31 -12.08
N LEU A 183 -7.54 5.60 -12.07
CA LEU A 183 -6.87 6.60 -12.89
C LEU A 183 -5.38 6.70 -12.53
N PRO A 184 -4.47 6.72 -13.52
CA PRO A 184 -3.05 6.93 -13.29
C PRO A 184 -2.81 8.24 -12.54
N ARG A 185 -2.09 8.18 -11.43
CA ARG A 185 -1.81 9.34 -10.58
C ARG A 185 -0.43 9.27 -9.95
N THR A 186 -0.01 10.39 -9.38
CA THR A 186 1.27 10.48 -8.65
C THR A 186 1.07 11.16 -7.30
N ILE A 187 1.54 10.48 -6.26
CA ILE A 187 1.61 11.03 -4.90
C ILE A 187 3.05 11.44 -4.63
N TYR A 188 3.26 12.68 -4.22
CA TYR A 188 4.56 13.17 -3.77
C TYR A 188 4.59 13.17 -2.25
N LEU A 189 5.61 12.57 -1.68
CA LEU A 189 5.81 12.51 -0.23
C LEU A 189 7.17 13.10 0.10
N THR A 190 7.21 14.00 1.07
CA THR A 190 8.47 14.43 1.64
C THR A 190 8.33 14.80 3.11
N ARG A 191 9.47 14.86 3.79
CA ARG A 191 9.53 15.45 5.12
C ARG A 191 9.58 16.96 4.98
N HIS A 192 9.21 17.66 6.04
CA HIS A 192 9.62 19.06 6.20
C HIS A 192 11.14 19.23 5.98
N GLY A 193 11.55 20.45 5.61
CA GLY A 193 12.96 20.83 5.64
C GLY A 193 13.61 20.60 7.00
N GLU A 194 14.93 20.50 7.04
CA GLU A 194 15.68 20.34 8.28
C GLU A 194 15.27 21.40 9.31
N SER A 195 14.98 20.95 10.54
CA SER A 195 14.58 21.83 11.64
C SER A 195 15.69 22.03 12.67
N ALA A 196 15.54 23.04 13.54
CA ALA A 196 16.49 23.31 14.61
C ALA A 196 16.72 22.11 15.56
N LEU A 197 15.69 21.30 15.84
CA LEU A 197 15.85 20.09 16.66
C LEU A 197 16.48 18.93 15.89
N ASN A 198 16.35 18.89 14.56
CA ASN A 198 17.06 17.89 13.77
C ASN A 198 18.58 18.07 13.89
N GLN A 199 19.07 19.31 13.79
CA GLN A 199 20.49 19.62 13.96
C GLN A 199 21.05 19.21 15.33
N GLN A 200 20.18 19.12 16.34
CA GLN A 200 20.52 18.69 17.69
C GLN A 200 20.19 17.20 17.94
N TYR A 201 19.70 16.48 16.94
CA TYR A 201 19.24 15.08 17.04
C TYR A 201 18.18 14.84 18.13
N ARG A 202 17.36 15.85 18.41
CA ARG A 202 16.27 15.80 19.39
C ARG A 202 14.96 15.36 18.73
N LEU A 203 14.18 14.54 19.44
CA LEU A 203 12.89 14.03 18.99
C LEU A 203 11.78 15.06 19.20
N GLY A 204 10.74 14.97 18.36
CA GLY A 204 9.47 15.68 18.58
C GLY A 204 9.56 17.21 18.52
N GLY A 205 8.75 17.86 19.36
CA GLY A 205 8.62 19.30 19.48
C GLY A 205 7.96 19.98 18.26
N ASP A 206 7.94 21.32 18.30
CA ASP A 206 7.48 22.16 17.18
C ASP A 206 8.51 23.23 16.78
N PRO A 207 9.73 22.84 16.39
CA PRO A 207 10.75 23.79 15.97
C PRO A 207 10.46 24.39 14.60
N VAL A 208 11.03 25.57 14.39
CA VAL A 208 11.15 26.20 13.07
C VAL A 208 12.22 25.51 12.21
N LEU A 209 12.19 25.80 10.90
CA LEU A 209 13.22 25.36 9.96
C LEU A 209 14.61 25.96 10.27
N SER A 210 15.65 25.15 10.06
CA SER A 210 17.04 25.60 10.01
C SER A 210 17.30 26.42 8.74
N THR A 211 18.51 26.97 8.59
CA THR A 211 18.94 27.62 7.35
C THR A 211 18.82 26.67 6.16
N ASN A 212 19.34 25.44 6.28
CA ASN A 212 19.24 24.43 5.21
C ASN A 212 17.80 24.00 4.97
N GLY A 213 16.96 23.92 6.01
CA GLY A 213 15.54 23.64 5.84
C GLY A 213 14.80 24.70 5.02
N LYS A 214 15.15 25.98 5.16
CA LYS A 214 14.59 27.07 4.35
C LYS A 214 15.05 27.00 2.89
N LEU A 215 16.33 26.68 2.66
CA LEU A 215 16.85 26.44 1.31
C LEU A 215 16.17 25.25 0.64
N TYR A 216 15.90 24.18 1.40
CA TYR A 216 15.13 23.04 0.90
C TYR A 216 13.69 23.43 0.53
N ALA A 217 13.02 24.25 1.34
CA ALA A 217 11.67 24.72 1.04
C ALA A 217 11.60 25.51 -0.29
N GLU A 218 12.64 26.30 -0.59
CA GLU A 218 12.80 27.00 -1.87
C GLU A 218 12.99 26.01 -3.02
N ALA A 219 13.96 25.11 -2.89
CA ALA A 219 14.24 24.08 -3.91
C ALA A 219 13.05 23.16 -4.16
N LEU A 220 12.27 22.82 -3.13
CA LEU A 220 11.05 22.04 -3.25
C LEU A 220 9.98 22.80 -4.05
N ALA A 221 9.79 24.09 -3.78
CA ALA A 221 8.83 24.90 -4.53
C ALA A 221 9.20 25.00 -6.02
N GLU A 222 10.49 25.18 -6.32
CA GLU A 222 10.99 25.18 -7.71
C GLU A 222 10.80 23.81 -8.38
N TYR A 223 11.14 22.72 -7.67
CA TYR A 223 10.95 21.36 -8.18
C TYR A 223 9.48 21.07 -8.50
N MET A 224 8.57 21.36 -7.57
CA MET A 224 7.14 21.11 -7.78
C MET A 224 6.53 21.99 -8.88
N ALA A 225 7.01 23.23 -9.04
CA ALA A 225 6.61 24.08 -10.16
C ALA A 225 7.07 23.49 -11.51
N SER A 226 8.24 22.85 -11.54
CA SER A 226 8.79 22.23 -12.76
C SER A 226 8.05 20.95 -13.19
N GLU A 227 7.43 20.22 -12.26
CA GLU A 227 6.59 19.06 -12.59
C GLU A 227 5.28 19.47 -13.29
N ASN A 228 4.89 20.76 -13.22
CA ASN A 228 3.74 21.35 -13.92
C ASN A 228 2.44 20.52 -13.76
N LEU A 229 2.14 20.15 -12.51
CA LEU A 229 1.02 19.28 -12.19
C LEU A 229 -0.30 20.08 -12.13
N PRO A 230 -1.33 19.70 -12.91
CA PRO A 230 -2.65 20.31 -12.78
C PRO A 230 -3.26 19.95 -11.42
N ASP A 231 -3.99 20.92 -10.86
CA ASP A 231 -4.80 20.76 -9.64
C ASP A 231 -4.04 20.17 -8.44
N LEU A 232 -2.74 20.45 -8.33
CA LEU A 232 -1.91 20.02 -7.20
C LEU A 232 -2.49 20.56 -5.87
N ILE A 233 -2.70 19.67 -4.91
CA ILE A 233 -3.03 20.02 -3.52
C ILE A 233 -1.82 19.71 -2.64
N VAL A 234 -1.51 20.61 -1.70
CA VAL A 234 -0.41 20.43 -0.74
C VAL A 234 -0.98 20.17 0.66
N TRP A 235 -0.64 19.02 1.23
CA TRP A 235 -0.98 18.70 2.61
C TRP A 235 0.21 18.88 3.53
N THR A 236 -0.08 19.46 4.69
CA THR A 236 0.88 19.67 5.76
C THR A 236 0.32 19.15 7.06
N SER A 237 1.19 18.83 8.01
CA SER A 237 0.79 18.75 9.41
C SER A 237 0.47 20.13 9.99
N GLN A 238 0.03 20.20 11.25
CA GLN A 238 -0.14 21.48 11.96
C GLN A 238 1.16 22.01 12.59
N MET A 239 2.29 21.32 12.38
CA MET A 239 3.58 21.71 12.95
C MET A 239 4.29 22.75 12.08
N GLN A 240 4.91 23.75 12.70
CA GLN A 240 5.50 24.92 12.04
C GLN A 240 6.45 24.53 10.89
N ARG A 241 7.26 23.49 11.09
CA ARG A 241 8.23 23.03 10.08
C ARG A 241 7.60 22.54 8.77
N SER A 242 6.46 21.85 8.79
CA SER A 242 5.78 21.42 7.55
C SER A 242 5.15 22.63 6.85
N ILE A 243 4.48 23.49 7.62
CA ILE A 243 3.84 24.72 7.15
C ILE A 243 4.86 25.67 6.51
N GLN A 244 6.01 25.90 7.16
CA GLN A 244 7.09 26.73 6.63
C GLN A 244 7.69 26.15 5.35
N THR A 245 7.77 24.82 5.24
CA THR A 245 8.28 24.15 4.05
C THR A 245 7.34 24.35 2.86
N ALA A 246 6.03 24.29 3.09
CA ALA A 246 5.01 24.47 2.06
C ALA A 246 4.84 25.93 1.61
N ALA A 247 5.34 26.91 2.36
CA ALA A 247 4.96 28.32 2.25
C ALA A 247 5.17 28.91 0.84
N LYS A 248 6.21 28.47 0.13
CA LYS A 248 6.58 28.98 -1.21
C LYS A 248 5.95 28.23 -2.37
N ILE A 249 5.23 27.13 -2.11
CA ILE A 249 4.58 26.34 -3.16
C ILE A 249 3.28 27.03 -3.59
N ASN A 250 3.12 27.32 -4.87
CA ASN A 250 1.93 27.98 -5.41
C ASN A 250 0.79 26.98 -5.69
N ALA A 251 0.21 26.44 -4.63
CA ALA A 251 -0.92 25.51 -4.65
C ALA A 251 -1.80 25.71 -3.40
N PRO A 252 -3.09 25.30 -3.43
CA PRO A 252 -3.91 25.17 -2.23
C PRO A 252 -3.22 24.33 -1.16
N LYS A 253 -3.30 24.77 0.09
CA LYS A 253 -2.65 24.13 1.23
C LYS A 253 -3.68 23.74 2.27
N GLU A 254 -3.61 22.50 2.73
CA GLU A 254 -4.47 21.97 3.78
C GLU A 254 -3.63 21.47 4.94
N GLN A 255 -4.10 21.75 6.15
CA GLN A 255 -3.43 21.34 7.37
C GLN A 255 -4.21 20.20 8.03
N TRP A 256 -3.52 19.07 8.21
CA TRP A 256 -4.09 17.87 8.78
C TRP A 256 -3.43 17.59 10.12
N LYS A 257 -4.19 17.66 11.21
CA LYS A 257 -3.67 17.27 12.54
C LYS A 257 -3.20 15.81 12.56
N ALA A 258 -3.86 14.95 11.79
CA ALA A 258 -3.48 13.55 11.60
C ALA A 258 -2.10 13.37 10.94
N LEU A 259 -1.54 14.40 10.30
CA LEU A 259 -0.18 14.38 9.77
C LEU A 259 0.89 14.84 10.78
N ASN A 260 0.54 15.21 12.02
CA ASN A 260 1.54 15.55 13.04
C ASN A 260 2.45 14.36 13.35
N GLU A 261 3.73 14.64 13.62
CA GLU A 261 4.74 13.62 13.97
C GLU A 261 4.29 12.76 15.16
N ILE A 262 4.81 11.53 15.21
CA ILE A 262 4.61 10.64 16.36
C ILE A 262 4.96 11.33 17.67
N ASN A 263 4.06 11.28 18.64
CA ASN A 263 4.28 11.83 19.97
C ASN A 263 5.20 10.91 20.79
N ALA A 264 6.39 11.40 21.15
CA ALA A 264 7.35 10.65 21.96
C ALA A 264 7.08 10.72 23.47
N GLY A 265 5.97 11.33 23.91
CA GLY A 265 5.56 11.39 25.31
C GLY A 265 6.63 12.00 26.21
N ILE A 266 7.02 11.28 27.27
CA ILE A 266 8.10 11.70 28.19
C ILE A 266 9.47 11.88 27.51
N CYS A 267 9.63 11.40 26.27
CA CYS A 267 10.86 11.50 25.48
C CYS A 267 10.87 12.69 24.49
N GLU A 268 9.82 13.52 24.47
CA GLU A 268 9.77 14.75 23.66
C GLU A 268 10.95 15.69 23.98
N GLY A 269 11.59 16.22 22.94
CA GLY A 269 12.74 17.10 23.07
C GLY A 269 14.05 16.43 23.48
N LEU A 270 14.07 15.12 23.76
CA LEU A 270 15.28 14.39 24.12
C LEU A 270 16.04 13.87 22.90
N THR A 271 17.35 13.75 23.03
CA THR A 271 18.20 12.96 22.13
C THR A 271 18.10 11.48 22.49
N TYR A 272 18.44 10.58 21.57
CA TYR A 272 18.52 9.15 21.90
C TYR A 272 19.54 8.84 23.01
N MET A 273 20.61 9.63 23.14
CA MET A 273 21.59 9.50 24.23
C MET A 273 20.96 9.80 25.59
N GLU A 274 20.26 10.93 25.70
CA GLU A 274 19.54 11.28 26.94
C GLU A 274 18.45 10.25 27.28
N ILE A 275 17.79 9.65 26.28
CA ILE A 275 16.82 8.57 26.50
C ILE A 275 17.53 7.30 27.01
N ALA A 276 18.66 6.93 26.42
CA ALA A 276 19.44 5.77 26.86
C ALA A 276 19.96 5.91 28.30
N GLU A 277 20.28 7.14 28.72
CA GLU A 277 20.74 7.44 30.07
C GLU A 277 19.59 7.51 31.09
N ARG A 278 18.46 8.15 30.73
CA ARG A 278 17.35 8.42 31.66
C ARG A 278 16.32 7.29 31.71
N TYR A 279 16.09 6.63 30.58
CA TYR A 279 15.04 5.63 30.39
C TYR A 279 15.59 4.39 29.61
N PRO A 280 16.62 3.69 30.13
CA PRO A 280 17.26 2.58 29.41
C PRO A 280 16.30 1.42 29.11
N GLU A 281 15.39 1.11 30.04
CA GLU A 281 14.38 0.05 29.86
C GLU A 281 13.40 0.39 28.73
N GLU A 282 12.95 1.64 28.66
CA GLU A 282 12.06 2.14 27.60
C GLU A 282 12.72 2.08 26.23
N LEU A 283 13.99 2.48 26.12
CA LEU A 283 14.74 2.39 24.86
C LEU A 283 14.92 0.93 24.42
N ALA A 284 15.16 0.01 25.35
CA ALA A 284 15.28 -1.41 25.08
C ALA A 284 13.95 -2.03 24.64
N ALA A 285 12.85 -1.76 25.35
CA ALA A 285 11.51 -2.20 25.00
C ALA A 285 11.11 -1.70 23.60
N ARG A 286 11.41 -0.43 23.30
CA ARG A 286 11.20 0.15 21.97
C ARG A 286 11.99 -0.55 20.87
N ASP A 287 13.23 -0.92 21.14
CA ASP A 287 14.07 -1.58 20.15
C ASP A 287 13.69 -3.04 19.90
N GLN A 288 13.10 -3.71 20.90
CA GLN A 288 12.58 -5.07 20.78
C GLN A 288 11.32 -5.12 19.92
N SER A 289 10.42 -4.14 20.09
CA SER A 289 9.11 -4.15 19.43
C SER A 289 8.70 -2.74 18.99
N LYS A 290 9.44 -2.17 18.04
CA LYS A 290 9.31 -0.74 17.68
C LYS A 290 7.94 -0.36 17.12
N PHE A 291 7.24 -1.31 16.50
CA PHE A 291 5.90 -1.06 15.97
C PHE A 291 4.86 -0.92 17.08
N TYR A 292 4.87 -1.88 18.02
CA TYR A 292 3.88 -1.99 19.09
C TYR A 292 4.22 -1.19 20.34
N TYR A 293 5.50 -0.89 20.58
CA TYR A 293 5.94 -0.09 21.72
C TYR A 293 5.31 1.30 21.67
N ARG A 294 4.63 1.67 22.75
CA ARG A 294 4.05 2.99 22.97
C ARG A 294 4.91 3.75 23.98
N TYR A 295 5.36 4.94 23.61
CA TYR A 295 6.04 5.81 24.58
C TYR A 295 5.12 6.13 25.77
N PRO A 296 5.64 6.19 27.01
CA PRO A 296 4.83 6.66 28.13
C PRO A 296 4.29 8.07 27.89
N GLY A 297 2.96 8.21 27.89
CA GLY A 297 2.28 9.47 27.56
C GLY A 297 2.35 9.88 26.07
N GLY A 298 2.74 8.97 25.19
CA GLY A 298 2.89 9.19 23.75
C GLY A 298 2.19 8.13 22.90
N GLU A 299 2.70 7.94 21.68
CA GLU A 299 2.13 7.05 20.66
C GLU A 299 3.09 5.89 20.33
N SER A 300 2.52 4.79 19.84
CA SER A 300 3.23 3.75 19.08
C SER A 300 3.12 3.99 17.57
N TYR A 301 3.84 3.21 16.75
CA TYR A 301 3.59 3.22 15.30
C TYR A 301 2.20 2.66 14.97
N GLN A 302 1.68 1.71 15.76
CA GLN A 302 0.32 1.22 15.62
C GLN A 302 -0.73 2.33 15.84
N ASP A 303 -0.55 3.18 16.85
CA ASP A 303 -1.43 4.34 17.08
C ASP A 303 -1.37 5.32 15.90
N LEU A 304 -0.17 5.53 15.36
CA LEU A 304 0.06 6.42 14.24
C LEU A 304 -0.62 5.91 12.96
N VAL A 305 -0.53 4.61 12.68
CA VAL A 305 -1.22 3.94 11.57
C VAL A 305 -2.73 4.15 11.69
N ALA A 306 -3.32 3.85 12.84
CA ALA A 306 -4.75 4.05 13.08
C ALA A 306 -5.18 5.52 12.89
N ARG A 307 -4.37 6.48 13.35
CA ARG A 307 -4.62 7.92 13.17
C ARG A 307 -4.48 8.39 11.72
N LEU A 308 -3.63 7.74 10.92
CA LEU A 308 -3.40 8.10 9.52
C LEU A 308 -4.43 7.51 8.56
N GLU A 309 -5.30 6.62 9.01
CA GLU A 309 -6.32 6.00 8.15
C GLU A 309 -7.14 7.02 7.32
N PRO A 310 -7.68 8.13 7.89
CA PRO A 310 -8.40 9.12 7.07
C PRO A 310 -7.52 9.80 6.03
N VAL A 311 -6.22 9.96 6.30
CA VAL A 311 -5.26 10.51 5.34
C VAL A 311 -5.05 9.52 4.19
N ILE A 312 -4.90 8.23 4.47
CA ILE A 312 -4.76 7.19 3.45
C ILE A 312 -6.00 7.16 2.55
N MET A 313 -7.20 7.28 3.12
CA MET A 313 -8.44 7.33 2.33
C MET A 313 -8.51 8.53 1.39
N GLU A 314 -8.09 9.72 1.84
CA GLU A 314 -8.03 10.86 0.94
C GLU A 314 -6.90 10.73 -0.08
N LEU A 315 -5.76 10.09 0.25
CA LEU A 315 -4.71 9.79 -0.75
C LEU A 315 -5.21 8.82 -1.83
N GLU A 316 -6.11 7.91 -1.47
CA GLU A 316 -6.77 7.00 -2.41
C GLU A 316 -7.79 7.69 -3.32
N ARG A 317 -8.32 8.85 -2.91
CA ARG A 317 -9.24 9.68 -3.70
C ARG A 317 -8.54 10.73 -4.54
N ALA A 318 -7.40 11.23 -4.07
CA ALA A 318 -6.68 12.33 -4.67
C ALA A 318 -5.93 11.89 -5.93
N GLU A 319 -5.81 12.80 -6.90
CA GLU A 319 -4.96 12.61 -8.08
C GLU A 319 -3.53 13.11 -7.79
N ASN A 320 -3.27 14.40 -7.97
CA ASN A 320 -1.97 15.02 -7.74
C ASN A 320 -1.90 15.66 -6.35
N VAL A 321 -1.19 15.02 -5.43
CA VAL A 321 -1.04 15.49 -4.05
C VAL A 321 0.41 15.49 -3.61
N LEU A 322 0.83 16.55 -2.92
CA LEU A 322 2.10 16.63 -2.21
C LEU A 322 1.86 16.63 -0.70
N VAL A 323 2.39 15.62 -0.01
CA VAL A 323 2.33 15.50 1.44
C VAL A 323 3.68 15.90 2.05
N ILE A 324 3.70 17.01 2.79
CA ILE A 324 4.86 17.46 3.57
C ILE A 324 4.63 17.12 5.04
N CYS A 325 5.29 16.06 5.50
CA CYS A 325 5.06 15.49 6.83
C CYS A 325 6.39 15.24 7.58
N HIS A 326 6.47 14.12 8.33
CA HIS A 326 7.55 13.83 9.26
C HIS A 326 8.08 12.41 9.11
N GLN A 327 9.09 12.04 9.89
CA GLN A 327 9.80 10.78 9.67
C GLN A 327 8.93 9.56 9.98
N ALA A 328 8.21 9.54 11.11
CA ALA A 328 7.36 8.39 11.42
C ALA A 328 6.11 8.36 10.54
N VAL A 329 5.51 9.52 10.28
CA VAL A 329 4.34 9.66 9.40
C VAL A 329 4.62 9.17 7.98
N ALA A 330 5.72 9.63 7.38
CA ALA A 330 6.10 9.19 6.04
C ALA A 330 6.38 7.69 5.98
N ARG A 331 6.94 7.09 7.04
CA ARG A 331 7.14 5.64 7.11
C ARG A 331 5.81 4.88 7.07
N CYS A 332 4.78 5.35 7.77
CA CYS A 332 3.46 4.73 7.75
C CYS A 332 2.81 4.85 6.37
N ILE A 333 2.86 6.04 5.75
CA ILE A 333 2.33 6.24 4.39
C ILE A 333 3.05 5.33 3.38
N LEU A 334 4.38 5.26 3.44
CA LEU A 334 5.15 4.32 2.61
C LEU A 334 4.87 2.86 2.96
N GLY A 335 4.59 2.56 4.23
CA GLY A 335 4.22 1.23 4.66
C GLY A 335 2.95 0.74 3.97
N TYR A 336 1.95 1.60 3.85
CA TYR A 336 0.73 1.33 3.09
C TYR A 336 1.00 1.12 1.59
N PHE A 337 1.61 2.10 0.91
CA PHE A 337 1.80 2.03 -0.55
C PHE A 337 2.82 0.98 -1.02
N LEU A 338 3.76 0.59 -0.15
CA LEU A 338 4.80 -0.39 -0.46
C LEU A 338 4.58 -1.72 0.27
N ASN A 339 3.38 -1.94 0.83
CA ASN A 339 2.96 -3.13 1.57
C ASN A 339 4.03 -3.63 2.56
N LYS A 340 4.51 -2.75 3.46
CA LYS A 340 5.49 -3.12 4.49
C LYS A 340 4.80 -3.70 5.72
N ASP A 341 5.35 -4.80 6.21
CA ASP A 341 4.92 -5.38 7.47
C ASP A 341 5.30 -4.49 8.68
N ALA A 342 4.75 -4.85 9.84
CA ALA A 342 5.00 -4.17 11.11
C ALA A 342 6.48 -4.17 11.53
N ASP A 343 7.26 -5.17 11.10
CA ASP A 343 8.67 -5.29 11.46
C ASP A 343 9.57 -4.33 10.67
N ASP A 344 9.25 -4.12 9.39
CA ASP A 344 10.01 -3.28 8.45
C ASP A 344 9.56 -1.82 8.47
N LEU A 345 8.25 -1.55 8.60
CA LEU A 345 7.66 -0.21 8.50
C LEU A 345 8.38 0.83 9.38
N PRO A 346 8.64 0.60 10.68
CA PRO A 346 9.34 1.57 11.55
C PRO A 346 10.79 1.86 11.17
N TYR A 347 11.38 1.08 10.26
CA TYR A 347 12.75 1.18 9.80
C TYR A 347 12.87 1.56 8.33
N THR A 348 11.76 1.87 7.64
CA THR A 348 11.81 2.44 6.30
C THR A 348 12.65 3.73 6.29
N LYS A 349 13.54 3.87 5.29
CA LYS A 349 14.41 5.05 5.14
C LYS A 349 13.64 6.19 4.49
N VAL A 350 13.52 7.30 5.21
CA VAL A 350 12.90 8.55 4.73
C VAL A 350 13.86 9.70 5.04
N PRO A 351 14.88 9.94 4.19
CA PRO A 351 15.85 10.99 4.42
C PRO A 351 15.22 12.39 4.37
N LEU A 352 15.86 13.35 5.04
CA LEU A 352 15.54 14.77 4.85
C LEU A 352 15.90 15.20 3.42
N HIS A 353 15.26 16.27 2.96
CA HIS A 353 15.55 16.94 1.69
C HIS A 353 15.44 16.06 0.45
N THR A 354 14.62 15.01 0.51
CA THR A 354 14.37 14.08 -0.58
C THR A 354 12.89 14.05 -0.86
N VAL A 355 12.51 14.23 -2.12
CA VAL A 355 11.14 14.01 -2.59
C VAL A 355 10.99 12.54 -2.97
N ILE A 356 9.94 11.91 -2.47
CA ILE A 356 9.60 10.53 -2.81
C ILE A 356 8.37 10.59 -3.71
N LYS A 357 8.53 10.18 -4.97
CA LYS A 357 7.45 10.11 -5.95
C LYS A 357 6.90 8.69 -5.97
N LEU A 358 5.61 8.56 -5.69
CA LEU A 358 4.88 7.30 -5.67
C LEU A 358 3.93 7.26 -6.87
N THR A 359 4.06 6.24 -7.70
CA THR A 359 3.15 5.99 -8.83
C THR A 359 2.51 4.62 -8.63
N PRO A 360 1.25 4.57 -8.14
CA PRO A 360 0.49 3.32 -8.07
C PRO A 360 0.42 2.66 -9.44
N VAL A 361 0.62 1.34 -9.47
CA VAL A 361 0.48 0.49 -10.64
C VAL A 361 -0.37 -0.72 -10.26
N ALA A 362 -0.89 -1.46 -11.24
CA ALA A 362 -1.89 -2.51 -11.01
C ALA A 362 -1.56 -3.52 -9.88
N TYR A 363 -0.28 -3.79 -9.63
CA TYR A 363 0.17 -4.79 -8.65
C TYR A 363 1.22 -4.25 -7.69
N GLY A 364 1.20 -2.95 -7.39
CA GLY A 364 2.11 -2.36 -6.42
C GLY A 364 2.33 -0.88 -6.64
N CYS A 365 3.52 -0.41 -6.31
CA CYS A 365 3.84 1.00 -6.39
C CYS A 365 5.28 1.18 -6.85
N LEU A 366 5.46 2.06 -7.84
CA LEU A 366 6.77 2.56 -8.20
C LEU A 366 7.15 3.68 -7.24
N MET A 367 8.33 3.58 -6.63
CA MET A 367 8.87 4.60 -5.74
C MET A 367 10.16 5.17 -6.35
N GLU A 368 10.17 6.47 -6.61
CA GLU A 368 11.38 7.21 -6.98
C GLU A 368 11.82 8.13 -5.84
N CYS A 369 13.09 8.07 -5.47
CA CYS A 369 13.69 8.98 -4.50
C CYS A 369 14.54 10.04 -5.22
N ILE A 370 14.17 11.30 -5.02
CA ILE A 370 14.73 12.47 -5.71
C ILE A 370 15.36 13.39 -4.64
N PRO A 371 16.66 13.20 -4.33
CA PRO A 371 17.36 14.07 -3.39
C PRO A 371 17.54 15.47 -4.02
N LEU A 372 17.08 16.51 -3.33
CA LEU A 372 17.37 17.88 -3.72
C LEU A 372 18.78 18.27 -3.21
N PRO A 373 19.51 19.16 -3.90
CA PRO A 373 20.94 19.40 -3.64
C PRO A 373 21.21 20.27 -2.40
N ILE A 374 20.51 20.01 -1.29
CA ILE A 374 20.62 20.73 -0.02
C ILE A 374 20.97 19.73 1.09
N GLU A 375 22.09 19.97 1.77
CA GLU A 375 22.56 19.07 2.83
C GLU A 375 21.63 19.07 4.06
N ALA A 376 21.54 17.92 4.72
CA ALA A 376 20.81 17.75 5.96
C ALA A 376 21.47 16.67 6.83
N VAL A 377 21.25 16.77 8.14
CA VAL A 377 21.64 15.73 9.09
C VAL A 377 20.91 14.40 8.84
N ASN A 378 21.58 13.29 9.13
CA ASN A 378 20.97 11.97 9.09
C ASN A 378 20.23 11.66 10.40
N THR A 379 18.91 11.54 10.34
CA THR A 379 18.05 11.23 11.50
C THR A 379 17.63 9.76 11.57
N HIS A 380 18.16 8.92 10.69
CA HIS A 380 17.84 7.50 10.63
C HIS A 380 18.65 6.71 11.66
N ARG A 381 17.95 5.96 12.52
CA ARG A 381 18.54 4.95 13.40
C ARG A 381 18.14 3.56 12.93
N ASN A 382 19.15 2.74 12.60
CA ASN A 382 18.98 1.35 12.16
C ASN A 382 18.38 0.49 13.27
N LYS A 383 17.82 -0.68 12.89
CA LYS A 383 17.40 -1.71 13.86
C LYS A 383 18.64 -2.24 14.59
N PRO A 384 18.73 -2.08 15.92
CA PRO A 384 19.90 -2.52 16.66
C PRO A 384 19.93 -4.04 16.75
N LYS A 385 21.14 -4.61 16.77
CA LYS A 385 21.34 -6.06 16.91
C LYS A 385 21.10 -6.56 18.34
N ASN A 386 21.39 -5.73 19.33
CA ASN A 386 21.21 -6.03 20.74
C ASN A 386 20.17 -5.07 21.35
N CYS A 387 19.04 -5.61 21.77
CA CYS A 387 17.93 -4.85 22.38
C CYS A 387 17.75 -5.16 23.87
N ARG A 388 18.75 -5.76 24.54
CA ARG A 388 18.64 -6.06 25.98
C ARG A 388 18.61 -4.79 26.84
N PRO A 389 17.90 -4.79 27.98
CA PRO A 389 17.80 -3.61 28.85
C PRO A 389 19.09 -3.29 29.61
N ASP A 390 19.97 -4.26 29.81
CA ASP A 390 21.24 -4.12 30.55
C ASP A 390 22.41 -3.60 29.69
N ARG A 391 22.19 -3.30 28.42
CA ARG A 391 23.22 -2.75 27.52
C ARG A 391 23.61 -1.33 27.93
N THR A 392 24.86 -0.96 27.72
CA THR A 392 25.32 0.42 27.97
C THR A 392 24.66 1.40 26.98
N PRO A 393 24.52 2.70 27.34
CA PRO A 393 24.04 3.72 26.40
C PRO A 393 24.83 3.78 25.09
N GLN A 394 26.15 3.58 25.17
CA GLN A 394 27.02 3.52 24.01
C GLN A 394 26.68 2.33 23.11
N ASP A 395 26.52 1.13 23.69
CA ASP A 395 26.14 -0.07 22.93
C ASP A 395 24.76 0.04 22.29
N ALA A 396 23.82 0.71 22.96
CA ALA A 396 22.48 0.97 22.42
C ALA A 396 22.51 1.89 21.19
N LEU A 397 23.54 2.71 21.04
CA LEU A 397 23.59 3.80 20.05
C LEU A 397 24.78 3.74 19.09
N ASN A 398 25.66 2.74 19.19
CA ASN A 398 26.85 2.62 18.35
C ASN A 398 26.54 2.79 16.85
N ASP A 399 25.54 2.08 16.33
CA ASP A 399 25.16 2.17 14.91
C ASP A 399 24.60 3.55 14.52
N PHE A 400 23.98 4.26 15.47
CA PHE A 400 23.43 5.59 15.26
C PHE A 400 24.53 6.65 15.24
N LEU A 401 25.44 6.60 16.22
CA LEU A 401 26.55 7.54 16.36
C LEU A 401 27.54 7.43 15.19
N ILE A 402 27.85 6.21 14.73
CA ILE A 402 28.69 5.98 13.54
C ILE A 402 28.02 6.56 12.27
N GLY A 403 26.69 6.50 12.20
CA GLY A 403 25.91 7.01 11.07
C GLY A 403 25.70 8.53 11.04
N GLN A 404 26.07 9.24 12.11
CA GLN A 404 26.08 10.71 12.19
C GLN A 404 27.38 11.30 11.63
N ASP A 405 28.42 10.49 11.44
CA ASP A 405 29.70 10.94 10.92
C ASP A 405 29.67 11.05 9.38
N THR A 406 29.30 12.25 8.93
CA THR A 406 29.85 12.97 7.76
C THR A 406 29.84 12.32 6.37
N ARG A 407 28.80 11.57 5.99
CA ARG A 407 28.55 11.30 4.55
C ARG A 407 27.25 11.96 4.07
N PRO A 408 27.29 12.80 3.02
CA PRO A 408 26.08 13.34 2.42
C PRO A 408 25.15 12.18 2.03
N VAL A 409 23.86 12.35 2.29
CA VAL A 409 22.84 11.42 1.79
C VAL A 409 23.06 11.30 0.28
N ALA A 410 23.14 10.05 -0.22
CA ALA A 410 23.48 9.76 -1.60
C ALA A 410 22.68 10.65 -2.57
N ARG A 411 23.40 11.37 -3.44
CA ARG A 411 22.82 12.31 -4.43
C ARG A 411 22.25 11.61 -5.67
N THR A 412 22.20 10.29 -5.68
CA THR A 412 21.77 9.51 -6.82
C THR A 412 20.26 9.29 -6.77
N ARG A 413 19.57 9.71 -7.84
CA ARG A 413 18.17 9.35 -8.06
C ARG A 413 18.08 7.83 -8.13
N SER A 414 17.09 7.27 -7.44
CA SER A 414 16.83 5.84 -7.47
C SER A 414 15.36 5.60 -7.73
N GLU A 415 15.09 4.58 -8.51
CA GLU A 415 13.75 4.07 -8.80
C GLU A 415 13.67 2.63 -8.29
N ILE A 416 12.63 2.33 -7.52
CA ILE A 416 12.43 1.02 -6.89
C ILE A 416 10.99 0.59 -7.13
N LEU A 417 10.81 -0.58 -7.73
CA LEU A 417 9.50 -1.21 -7.91
C LEU A 417 9.23 -2.19 -6.77
N TYR A 418 8.09 -2.02 -6.10
CA TYR A 418 7.57 -2.96 -5.10
C TYR A 418 6.36 -3.70 -5.67
N ASN A 419 6.28 -5.01 -5.44
CA ASN A 419 5.05 -5.77 -5.71
C ASN A 419 4.02 -5.57 -4.60
N SER A 420 2.82 -6.11 -4.81
CA SER A 420 1.72 -6.15 -3.85
C SER A 420 2.09 -6.87 -2.56
N GLY A 421 3.05 -7.80 -2.59
CA GLY A 421 3.61 -8.47 -1.42
C GLY A 421 4.69 -7.67 -0.68
N GLY A 422 4.95 -6.42 -1.05
CA GLY A 422 5.92 -5.53 -0.38
C GLY A 422 7.40 -5.84 -0.61
N THR A 423 7.67 -6.77 -1.50
CA THR A 423 9.01 -7.20 -1.89
C THR A 423 9.56 -6.27 -2.97
N LYS A 424 10.83 -5.84 -2.79
CA LYS A 424 11.55 -5.09 -3.83
C LYS A 424 11.80 -6.02 -5.01
N ILE A 425 11.18 -5.73 -6.14
CA ILE A 425 11.38 -6.49 -7.37
C ILE A 425 12.62 -6.01 -8.10
N LYS A 426 12.82 -4.68 -8.13
CA LYS A 426 13.88 -4.05 -8.92
C LYS A 426 14.34 -2.75 -8.28
N THR A 427 15.64 -2.49 -8.34
CA THR A 427 16.23 -1.18 -8.06
C THR A 427 17.00 -0.73 -9.29
N THR A 428 16.64 0.43 -9.83
CA THR A 428 17.35 1.10 -10.92
C THR A 428 18.03 2.34 -10.33
N HIS A 429 19.35 2.41 -10.41
CA HIS A 429 20.07 3.66 -10.18
C HIS A 429 20.07 4.43 -11.50
N ILE A 430 19.46 5.62 -11.50
CA ILE A 430 19.36 6.43 -12.71
C ILE A 430 20.62 7.28 -12.81
N ASP A 431 21.66 6.69 -13.40
CA ASP A 431 22.68 7.44 -14.15
C ASP A 431 22.24 7.42 -15.61
N GLY A 432 22.22 8.58 -16.28
CA GLY A 432 21.54 8.73 -17.57
C GLY A 432 21.96 7.73 -18.65
N ASN A 433 21.22 6.62 -18.79
CA ASN A 433 20.79 5.96 -20.03
C ASN A 433 20.21 4.56 -19.78
N CYS A 434 19.07 4.31 -20.46
CA CYS A 434 18.47 3.03 -20.83
C CYS A 434 17.80 2.16 -19.73
N LEU A 435 16.49 1.91 -19.94
CA LEU A 435 15.63 1.03 -19.15
C LEU A 435 15.40 -0.30 -19.90
N GLN A 436 15.64 -1.44 -19.24
CA GLN A 436 14.99 -2.72 -19.56
C GLN A 436 14.17 -3.19 -18.35
N ARG A 437 12.90 -3.56 -18.57
CA ARG A 437 11.88 -3.88 -17.56
C ARG A 437 11.66 -5.40 -17.46
N THR A 438 11.32 -5.90 -16.26
CA THR A 438 10.88 -7.29 -16.02
C THR A 438 9.77 -7.37 -14.96
N ASP A 439 8.61 -7.83 -15.42
CA ASP A 439 7.56 -8.75 -14.93
C ASP A 439 7.18 -8.88 -13.43
N SER A 440 5.87 -8.81 -13.15
CA SER A 440 5.18 -9.55 -12.07
C SER A 440 3.68 -9.79 -12.38
N THR A 441 3.14 -10.84 -11.77
CA THR A 441 1.87 -11.58 -12.02
C THR A 441 0.58 -10.84 -11.65
N SER A 442 -0.55 -11.32 -12.19
CA SER A 442 -1.80 -10.57 -12.38
C SER A 442 -2.95 -10.83 -11.38
N ILE A 443 -3.36 -9.82 -10.58
CA ILE A 443 -4.58 -9.75 -9.73
C ILE A 443 -5.20 -8.34 -9.76
N ASP A 444 -6.52 -8.19 -9.90
CA ASP A 444 -7.22 -6.89 -9.95
C ASP A 444 -6.71 -5.83 -8.92
N PRO A 445 -6.25 -4.64 -9.36
CA PRO A 445 -5.70 -3.59 -8.48
C PRO A 445 -6.62 -3.18 -7.33
N ALA A 446 -7.94 -3.25 -7.51
CA ALA A 446 -8.90 -2.86 -6.49
C ALA A 446 -8.90 -3.80 -5.27
N LEU A 447 -8.53 -5.08 -5.45
CA LEU A 447 -8.56 -6.10 -4.39
C LEU A 447 -7.30 -6.08 -3.51
N ASN A 448 -6.16 -5.67 -4.04
CA ASN A 448 -4.90 -5.63 -3.28
C ASN A 448 -4.91 -4.56 -2.18
N ASN A 449 -5.48 -3.37 -2.44
CA ASN A 449 -5.50 -2.31 -1.43
C ASN A 449 -6.48 -2.60 -0.26
N ILE A 450 -7.43 -3.53 -0.45
CA ILE A 450 -8.30 -4.01 0.65
C ILE A 450 -7.47 -4.73 1.72
N CYS A 451 -6.43 -5.47 1.32
CA CYS A 451 -5.55 -6.18 2.25
C CYS A 451 -4.80 -5.20 3.17
N SER A 452 -4.31 -4.09 2.62
CA SER A 452 -3.60 -3.06 3.39
C SER A 452 -4.50 -2.34 4.41
N LEU A 453 -5.81 -2.22 4.17
CA LEU A 453 -6.75 -1.53 5.07
C LEU A 453 -7.14 -2.36 6.31
N ILE A 454 -7.21 -3.68 6.16
CA ILE A 454 -7.71 -4.58 7.23
C ILE A 454 -6.57 -5.03 8.16
N HIS A 455 -5.31 -4.98 7.71
CA HIS A 455 -4.11 -5.32 8.52
C HIS A 455 -3.88 -4.41 9.74
N ASP A 456 -4.51 -3.24 9.78
CA ASP A 456 -4.16 -2.16 10.71
C ASP A 456 -4.92 -2.17 12.05
N TYR A 457 -5.75 -3.19 12.33
CA TYR A 457 -6.49 -3.28 13.60
C TYR A 457 -6.19 -4.56 14.38
N PRO A 458 -5.75 -4.46 15.66
CA PRO A 458 -5.96 -5.54 16.60
C PRO A 458 -7.47 -5.59 16.89
N ILE A 459 -8.15 -6.66 16.47
CA ILE A 459 -9.47 -6.99 17.00
C ILE A 459 -9.27 -7.27 18.49
N THR A 460 -9.40 -6.24 19.32
CA THR A 460 -9.52 -6.42 20.76
C THR A 460 -10.78 -7.23 21.01
N HIS A 461 -10.62 -8.41 21.61
CA HIS A 461 -11.74 -9.18 22.13
C HIS A 461 -12.48 -8.31 23.15
N ALA A 462 -13.61 -7.74 22.72
CA ALA A 462 -14.62 -7.25 23.64
C ALA A 462 -15.59 -8.41 23.90
N GLU A 463 -15.66 -8.81 25.17
CA GLU A 463 -16.59 -9.80 25.73
C GLU A 463 -18.06 -9.48 25.42
#